data_AF-A0A9X0D225-F1
#
_entry.id   AF-A0A9X0D225-F1
#
_cell.length_a   1.000
_cell.length_b   1.000
_cell.length_c   1.000
_cell.angle_alpha   90.00
_cell.angle_beta   90.00
_cell.angle_gamma   90.00
#
_symmetry.space_group_name_H-M   'P 1'
#
loop_
_entity.id
_entity.type
_entity.pdbx_description
1 polymer ?
#
loop_
_entity_poly.entity_id
_entity_poly.type
_entity_poly.pdbx_seq_one_letter_code
_entity_poly.pdbx_strand_id
1 'polypeptide(L)'
;MKSITIRIYLLLVTSSMAIAVTLPQPDINMPMCPKWNGQFYIYTPKTNDSFFPKAIVGEVVQREEDGICGAFFNKTETGANKIVLGDLSKTVGNVTACPTFTISFLFKVNYPLPRAAAVQIVYTEPRREARNSSSPAEIYLIQINGNVSLHALVGRHNLVTDAVRADVSATPGWTHATVINYGSHENATEIYLNGSKAAVGEYEIQIDPEPSNPKPYEYSINNDYGPSKLWISSFQVICNEALSQEQAKEISDSTFSKALQDVDVNFTTNALSVQEDVGSVQIGVTRTGYDELASIVRFTATSGTAKINEDFIFAPNEFVFKPGVKSHTLNVQILSDDYTEDDEEFTISVTSLDGVTKVTQGSVTITIGRNTGAAGSQDEQTGSGDEDICYIPLILLSIAIGMVTIGIIILIVFLIVFFCR
;
A
#
# COMPACT_ATOMS: atom_id res chain seq x y z
N MET A 1 -73.41 -29.50 7.31
CA MET A 1 -72.27 -28.80 7.94
C MET A 1 -71.09 -28.87 6.97
N LYS A 2 -70.74 -27.76 6.31
CA LYS A 2 -69.58 -27.72 5.39
C LYS A 2 -68.31 -27.57 6.23
N SER A 3 -67.40 -28.54 6.13
CA SER A 3 -66.09 -28.52 6.80
C SER A 3 -65.20 -27.46 6.16
N ILE A 4 -64.67 -26.54 6.97
CA ILE A 4 -63.67 -25.56 6.55
C ILE A 4 -62.30 -26.15 6.91
N THR A 5 -61.55 -26.57 5.89
CA THR A 5 -60.16 -27.00 6.06
C THR A 5 -59.26 -25.76 6.02
N ILE A 6 -58.74 -25.35 7.18
CA ILE A 6 -57.73 -24.29 7.28
C ILE A 6 -56.35 -24.94 7.07
N ARG A 7 -55.64 -24.59 6.00
CA ARG A 7 -54.22 -24.95 5.80
C ARG A 7 -53.36 -23.79 6.29
N ILE A 8 -52.73 -23.97 7.44
CA ILE A 8 -51.72 -23.04 7.97
C ILE A 8 -50.39 -23.39 7.30
N TYR A 9 -49.89 -22.51 6.44
CA TYR A 9 -48.54 -22.61 5.90
C TYR A 9 -47.60 -21.87 6.86
N LEU A 10 -46.82 -22.62 7.63
CA LEU A 10 -45.76 -22.06 8.46
C LEU A 10 -44.55 -21.81 7.55
N LEU A 11 -44.37 -20.56 7.11
CA LEU A 11 -43.15 -20.14 6.43
C LEU A 11 -42.06 -19.96 7.50
N LEU A 12 -41.16 -20.94 7.62
CA LEU A 12 -39.92 -20.78 8.38
C LEU A 12 -39.01 -19.81 7.62
N VAL A 13 -39.14 -18.52 7.89
CA VAL A 13 -38.08 -17.56 7.54
C VAL A 13 -36.97 -17.77 8.56
N THR A 14 -35.95 -18.54 8.20
CA THR A 14 -34.69 -18.57 8.95
C THR A 14 -33.92 -17.29 8.65
N SER A 15 -34.42 -16.15 9.10
CA SER A 15 -33.54 -14.99 9.26
C SER A 15 -32.71 -15.27 10.50
N SER A 16 -31.53 -15.87 10.33
CA SER A 16 -30.52 -15.77 11.35
C SER A 16 -30.25 -14.29 11.54
N MET A 17 -30.77 -13.69 12.61
CA MET A 17 -30.20 -12.45 13.13
C MET A 17 -28.79 -12.83 13.58
N ALA A 18 -27.83 -12.77 12.67
CA ALA A 18 -26.43 -12.72 13.05
C ALA A 18 -26.30 -11.39 13.79
N ILE A 19 -26.16 -11.46 15.11
CA ILE A 19 -25.67 -10.32 15.88
C ILE A 19 -24.30 -10.03 15.28
N ALA A 20 -24.16 -8.91 14.59
CA ALA A 20 -22.89 -8.51 14.01
C ALA A 20 -21.90 -8.32 15.16
N VAL A 21 -20.96 -9.25 15.28
CA VAL A 21 -19.87 -9.16 16.25
C VAL A 21 -18.97 -8.04 15.77
N THR A 22 -18.90 -6.95 16.54
CA THR A 22 -18.02 -5.83 16.21
C THR A 22 -16.61 -6.17 16.66
N LEU A 23 -15.67 -6.17 15.70
CA LEU A 23 -14.25 -6.29 15.99
C LEU A 23 -13.66 -4.93 16.37
N PRO A 24 -12.83 -4.87 17.41
CA PRO A 24 -12.08 -3.66 17.69
C PRO A 24 -11.04 -3.41 16.60
N GLN A 25 -10.78 -2.13 16.34
CA GLN A 25 -9.72 -1.75 15.41
C GLN A 25 -8.35 -2.03 16.03
N PRO A 26 -7.40 -2.60 15.27
CA PRO A 26 -6.08 -2.85 15.81
C PRO A 26 -5.30 -1.55 16.00
N ASP A 27 -4.43 -1.53 17.00
CA ASP A 27 -3.48 -0.45 17.24
C ASP A 27 -2.35 -0.47 16.20
N ILE A 28 -1.95 -1.67 15.78
CA ILE A 28 -0.98 -1.91 14.71
C ILE A 28 -1.60 -2.91 13.73
N ASN A 29 -1.57 -2.59 12.45
CA ASN A 29 -1.83 -3.54 11.36
C ASN A 29 -0.67 -3.51 10.37
N MET A 30 -0.14 -4.69 10.05
CA MET A 30 0.97 -4.87 9.14
C MET A 30 0.64 -5.99 8.15
N PRO A 31 0.13 -5.65 6.96
CA PRO A 31 -0.21 -6.61 5.91
C PRO A 31 0.99 -7.44 5.39
N MET A 32 2.23 -7.06 5.74
CA MET A 32 3.49 -7.64 5.25
C MET A 32 3.74 -7.41 3.76
N CYS A 33 3.12 -6.36 3.19
CA CYS A 33 3.14 -6.03 1.77
C CYS A 33 2.49 -4.65 1.55
N PRO A 34 2.81 -3.90 0.47
CA PRO A 34 4.04 -3.94 -0.31
C PRO A 34 5.22 -3.23 0.38
N LYS A 35 6.42 -3.37 -0.20
CA LYS A 35 7.63 -2.64 0.20
C LYS A 35 7.87 -1.40 -0.65
N TRP A 36 8.32 -0.31 -0.03
CA TRP A 36 8.83 0.88 -0.70
C TRP A 36 10.17 1.30 -0.10
N ASN A 37 11.15 1.65 -0.94
CA ASN A 37 12.53 1.93 -0.51
C ASN A 37 13.10 0.84 0.42
N GLY A 38 12.72 -0.42 0.16
CA GLY A 38 13.12 -1.58 0.96
C GLY A 38 12.36 -1.75 2.29
N GLN A 39 11.43 -0.87 2.65
CA GLN A 39 10.69 -0.90 3.92
C GLN A 39 9.23 -1.33 3.74
N PHE A 40 8.68 -2.04 4.74
CA PHE A 40 7.26 -2.38 4.79
C PHE A 40 6.42 -1.20 5.33
N TYR A 41 5.19 -1.07 4.85
CA TYR A 41 4.20 -0.18 5.46
C TYR A 41 3.58 -0.82 6.70
N ILE A 42 3.49 -0.03 7.76
CA ILE A 42 2.73 -0.37 8.96
C ILE A 42 1.66 0.70 9.14
N TYR A 43 0.43 0.27 9.41
CA TYR A 43 -0.73 1.13 9.51
C TYR A 43 -1.28 1.12 10.94
N THR A 44 -1.76 2.27 11.38
CA THR A 44 -2.43 2.46 12.67
C THR A 44 -3.87 2.90 12.42
N PRO A 45 -4.81 1.96 12.24
CA PRO A 45 -6.19 2.28 11.87
C PRO A 45 -6.86 3.32 12.78
N LYS A 46 -6.57 3.29 14.08
CA LYS A 46 -7.13 4.21 15.08
C LYS A 46 -6.79 5.69 14.82
N THR A 47 -5.59 5.98 14.34
CA THR A 47 -5.16 7.37 14.04
C THR A 47 -5.09 7.67 12.55
N ASN A 48 -5.31 6.65 11.71
CA ASN A 48 -5.15 6.72 10.26
C ASN A 48 -3.73 7.14 9.83
N ASP A 49 -2.72 6.78 10.62
CA ASP A 49 -1.32 7.06 10.31
C ASP A 49 -0.58 5.83 9.82
N SER A 50 0.51 6.06 9.08
CA SER A 50 1.43 5.01 8.64
C SER A 50 2.86 5.31 9.07
N PHE A 51 3.61 4.27 9.41
CA PHE A 51 5.03 4.36 9.76
C PHE A 51 5.82 3.17 9.19
N PHE A 52 7.15 3.24 9.28
CA PHE A 52 8.06 2.22 8.77
C PHE A 52 8.76 1.50 9.91
N PRO A 53 9.15 0.22 9.72
CA PRO A 53 10.03 -0.48 10.65
C PRO A 53 11.31 0.31 10.90
N LYS A 54 11.80 0.29 12.14
CA LYS A 54 13.11 0.84 12.51
C LYS A 54 14.24 0.29 11.65
N ALA A 55 14.24 -1.01 11.40
CA ALA A 55 15.23 -1.66 10.54
C ALA A 55 14.71 -2.99 9.98
N ILE A 56 15.29 -3.41 8.85
CA ILE A 56 15.17 -4.77 8.33
C ILE A 56 16.58 -5.34 8.29
N VAL A 57 16.78 -6.46 8.98
CA VAL A 57 18.06 -7.17 9.10
C VAL A 57 17.98 -8.42 8.23
N GLY A 58 18.98 -8.62 7.37
CA GLY A 58 19.02 -9.73 6.43
C GLY A 58 18.04 -9.59 5.27
N GLU A 59 17.78 -10.70 4.57
CA GLU A 59 16.96 -10.73 3.35
C GLU A 59 15.52 -11.19 3.64
N VAL A 60 14.66 -10.28 4.10
CA VAL A 60 13.23 -10.56 4.20
C VAL A 60 12.62 -10.46 2.80
N VAL A 61 12.08 -11.55 2.26
CA VAL A 61 11.52 -11.57 0.89
C VAL A 61 10.00 -11.38 0.96
N GLN A 62 9.44 -10.51 0.13
CA GLN A 62 7.98 -10.36 -0.01
C GLN A 62 7.53 -11.09 -1.28
N ARG A 63 6.48 -11.92 -1.19
CA ARG A 63 5.78 -12.49 -2.36
C ARG A 63 4.35 -12.83 -2.02
N GLU A 64 3.55 -13.00 -3.05
CA GLU A 64 2.26 -13.66 -2.97
C GLU A 64 2.44 -15.19 -2.97
N GLU A 65 1.74 -15.86 -2.07
CA GLU A 65 1.69 -17.32 -1.94
C GLU A 65 0.25 -17.72 -1.61
N ASP A 66 -0.35 -18.61 -2.41
CA ASP A 66 -1.77 -19.00 -2.32
C ASP A 66 -2.75 -17.80 -2.33
N GLY A 67 -2.44 -16.74 -3.09
CA GLY A 67 -3.27 -15.53 -3.16
C GLY A 67 -3.10 -14.57 -1.98
N ILE A 68 -2.20 -14.86 -1.03
CA ILE A 68 -1.93 -14.00 0.12
C ILE A 68 -0.52 -13.43 0.01
N CYS A 69 -0.39 -12.12 0.01
CA CYS A 69 0.93 -11.47 0.09
C CYS A 69 1.50 -11.62 1.50
N GLY A 70 2.74 -12.11 1.61
CA GLY A 70 3.42 -12.31 2.89
C GLY A 70 4.91 -12.04 2.85
N ALA A 71 5.48 -11.90 4.04
CA ALA A 71 6.91 -11.78 4.26
C ALA A 71 7.50 -13.15 4.63
N PHE A 72 8.55 -13.52 3.93
CA PHE A 72 9.30 -14.74 4.09
C PHE A 72 10.57 -14.50 4.90
N PHE A 73 10.74 -15.30 5.96
CA PHE A 73 11.86 -15.23 6.89
C PHE A 73 12.66 -16.53 6.82
N ASN A 74 13.92 -16.41 6.39
CA ASN A 74 14.87 -17.51 6.34
C ASN A 74 16.05 -17.20 7.27
N LYS A 75 16.60 -18.22 7.93
CA LYS A 75 17.86 -18.05 8.66
C LYS A 75 19.02 -18.22 7.68
N THR A 76 19.99 -17.31 7.71
CA THR A 76 21.23 -17.42 6.95
C THR A 76 22.41 -17.74 7.87
N GLU A 77 23.55 -18.15 7.32
CA GLU A 77 24.78 -18.40 8.09
C GLU A 77 25.29 -17.14 8.82
N THR A 78 24.96 -15.95 8.31
CA THR A 78 25.40 -14.65 8.86
C THR A 78 24.47 -14.09 9.93
N GLY A 79 23.30 -14.72 10.16
CA GLY A 79 22.33 -14.28 11.16
C GLY A 79 20.88 -14.53 10.74
N ALA A 80 19.95 -14.13 11.61
CA ALA A 80 18.52 -14.25 11.37
C ALA A 80 17.96 -13.07 10.57
N ASN A 81 17.05 -13.38 9.64
CA ASN A 81 16.29 -12.34 8.96
C ASN A 81 15.20 -11.82 9.91
N LYS A 82 15.15 -10.49 10.09
CA LYS A 82 14.34 -9.85 11.13
C LYS A 82 13.77 -8.53 10.64
N ILE A 83 12.50 -8.29 10.92
CA ILE A 83 11.91 -6.95 10.87
C ILE A 83 11.92 -6.39 12.29
N VAL A 84 12.70 -5.33 12.49
CA VAL A 84 12.78 -4.60 13.76
C VAL A 84 11.80 -3.45 13.68
N LEU A 85 10.71 -3.54 14.42
CA LEU A 85 9.64 -2.56 14.36
C LEU A 85 9.96 -1.34 15.23
N GLY A 86 10.68 -1.54 16.34
CA GLY A 86 11.27 -0.46 17.13
C GLY A 86 10.93 -0.55 18.61
N ASP A 87 10.60 0.59 19.19
CA ASP A 87 10.12 0.73 20.57
C ASP A 87 8.61 0.87 20.53
N LEU A 88 7.91 -0.08 21.12
CA LEU A 88 6.46 -0.17 21.00
C LEU A 88 5.76 1.05 21.62
N SER A 89 6.25 1.57 22.75
CA SER A 89 5.70 2.78 23.39
C SER A 89 5.77 4.01 22.47
N LYS A 90 6.62 3.99 21.45
CA LYS A 90 6.66 5.05 20.42
C LYS A 90 5.69 4.79 19.29
N THR A 91 5.34 3.54 19.06
CA THR A 91 4.51 3.10 17.96
C THR A 91 3.02 3.18 18.28
N VAL A 92 2.59 2.71 19.45
CA VAL A 92 1.18 2.72 19.87
C VAL A 92 0.84 3.89 20.80
N GLY A 93 1.80 4.76 21.09
CA GLY A 93 1.65 5.91 21.99
C GLY A 93 1.96 5.56 23.46
N ASN A 94 1.48 6.38 24.40
CA ASN A 94 1.77 6.23 25.84
C ASN A 94 1.02 5.04 26.46
N VAL A 95 1.30 3.83 25.97
CA VAL A 95 0.66 2.56 26.32
C VAL A 95 1.61 1.76 27.21
N THR A 96 2.14 2.42 28.25
CA THR A 96 3.04 1.87 29.27
C THR A 96 2.53 0.59 29.95
N ALA A 97 1.34 0.09 29.61
CA ALA A 97 0.71 -1.04 30.25
C ALA A 97 0.29 -2.22 29.33
N CYS A 98 -0.15 -2.12 28.07
CA CYS A 98 -1.01 -3.15 27.39
C CYS A 98 -1.19 -4.48 28.16
N PRO A 99 -1.94 -4.47 29.30
CA PRO A 99 -1.84 -5.53 30.28
C PRO A 99 -2.67 -6.71 29.82
N THR A 100 -3.73 -6.40 29.07
CA THR A 100 -4.46 -7.27 28.17
C THR A 100 -4.09 -6.92 26.73
N PHE A 101 -4.06 -7.92 25.87
CA PHE A 101 -3.81 -7.70 24.45
C PHE A 101 -4.33 -8.87 23.62
N THR A 102 -4.44 -8.62 22.32
CA THR A 102 -4.62 -9.64 21.29
C THR A 102 -3.57 -9.46 20.21
N ILE A 103 -2.83 -10.52 19.91
CA ILE A 103 -1.93 -10.59 18.75
C ILE A 103 -2.55 -11.55 17.73
N SER A 104 -2.73 -11.09 16.50
CA SER A 104 -3.38 -11.85 15.43
C SER A 104 -2.51 -11.82 14.18
N PHE A 105 -2.31 -12.96 13.52
CA PHE A 105 -1.53 -13.02 12.29
C PHE A 105 -1.82 -14.27 11.48
N LEU A 106 -1.54 -14.18 10.18
CA LEU A 106 -1.48 -15.34 9.29
C LEU A 106 -0.05 -15.86 9.26
N PHE A 107 0.12 -17.17 9.32
CA PHE A 107 1.40 -17.82 9.10
C PHE A 107 1.28 -19.03 8.18
N LYS A 108 2.34 -19.30 7.42
CA LYS A 108 2.49 -20.52 6.62
C LYS A 108 3.90 -21.08 6.82
N VAL A 109 3.97 -22.39 6.96
CA VAL A 109 5.23 -23.11 7.19
C VAL A 109 5.41 -24.15 6.09
N ASN A 110 6.59 -24.18 5.46
CA ASN A 110 6.92 -25.28 4.55
C ASN A 110 7.66 -26.38 5.31
N TYR A 111 7.10 -27.59 5.27
CA TYR A 111 7.62 -28.77 5.96
C TYR A 111 8.74 -29.47 5.16
N PRO A 112 9.66 -30.19 5.83
CA PRO A 112 9.82 -30.29 7.30
C PRO A 112 10.58 -29.09 7.89
N LEU A 113 10.19 -28.63 9.09
CA LEU A 113 11.06 -27.74 9.87
C LEU A 113 12.25 -28.55 10.41
N PRO A 114 13.48 -27.99 10.45
CA PRO A 114 14.60 -28.57 11.18
C PRO A 114 14.23 -28.79 12.66
N ARG A 115 14.91 -29.73 13.34
CA ARG A 115 14.74 -29.94 14.80
C ARG A 115 14.90 -28.59 15.51
N ALA A 116 13.82 -28.07 16.11
CA ALA A 116 13.73 -26.79 16.80
C ALA A 116 13.88 -25.51 15.95
N ALA A 117 13.12 -25.34 14.86
CA ALA A 117 12.79 -23.98 14.40
C ALA A 117 11.86 -23.30 15.41
N ALA A 118 11.99 -21.97 15.57
CA ALA A 118 11.19 -21.14 16.47
C ALA A 118 11.00 -19.77 15.80
N VAL A 119 9.76 -19.35 15.65
CA VAL A 119 9.41 -17.94 15.40
C VAL A 119 9.61 -17.20 16.72
N GLN A 120 10.09 -15.97 16.75
CA GLN A 120 10.03 -15.19 18.00
C GLN A 120 9.35 -13.87 17.71
N ILE A 121 8.08 -13.78 18.10
CA ILE A 121 7.35 -12.52 18.13
C ILE A 121 7.56 -11.94 19.52
N VAL A 122 8.64 -11.19 19.72
CA VAL A 122 8.96 -10.59 21.02
C VAL A 122 8.18 -9.29 21.18
N TYR A 123 7.47 -9.16 22.29
CA TYR A 123 6.90 -7.94 22.82
C TYR A 123 7.49 -7.76 24.22
N THR A 124 8.38 -6.79 24.44
CA THR A 124 8.89 -6.48 25.78
C THR A 124 9.27 -5.00 25.87
N GLU A 125 8.89 -4.33 26.96
CA GLU A 125 9.45 -3.05 27.39
C GLU A 125 10.44 -3.38 28.53
N PRO A 126 11.68 -2.86 28.60
CA PRO A 126 12.67 -3.31 29.60
C PRO A 126 12.85 -2.40 30.79
N ARG A 127 12.18 -1.26 30.87
CA ARG A 127 12.30 -0.44 32.08
C ARG A 127 11.50 -1.13 33.16
N ARG A 128 12.17 -1.62 34.21
CA ARG A 128 11.58 -2.30 35.38
C ARG A 128 10.35 -1.58 35.94
N GLU A 129 10.32 -0.24 35.85
CA GLU A 129 9.19 0.60 36.26
C GLU A 129 7.98 0.52 35.30
N ALA A 130 8.19 0.40 33.98
CA ALA A 130 7.14 0.20 32.98
C ALA A 130 6.70 -1.27 32.84
N ARG A 131 7.60 -2.22 33.16
CA ARG A 131 7.30 -3.65 33.26
C ARG A 131 6.36 -4.02 34.38
N ASN A 132 6.08 -3.13 35.33
CA ASN A 132 5.07 -3.31 36.38
C ASN A 132 3.64 -3.04 35.89
N SER A 133 3.48 -2.52 34.68
CA SER A 133 2.19 -2.47 33.99
C SER A 133 2.11 -3.31 32.71
N SER A 134 3.21 -3.64 32.00
CA SER A 134 3.22 -4.39 30.71
C SER A 134 3.22 -5.93 30.80
N SER A 135 2.54 -6.62 29.88
CA SER A 135 2.57 -8.08 29.70
C SER A 135 3.42 -8.48 28.49
N PRO A 136 4.74 -8.69 28.63
CA PRO A 136 5.57 -9.17 27.54
C PRO A 136 5.12 -10.51 26.97
N ALA A 137 5.22 -10.67 25.64
CA ALA A 137 4.81 -11.89 24.94
C ALA A 137 5.92 -12.37 24.01
N GLU A 138 6.16 -13.67 23.98
CA GLU A 138 7.03 -14.34 23.02
C GLU A 138 6.26 -15.49 22.38
N ILE A 139 6.12 -15.47 21.05
CA ILE A 139 5.37 -16.49 20.31
C ILE A 139 6.32 -17.29 19.42
N TYR A 140 6.31 -18.61 19.59
CA TYR A 140 7.12 -19.59 18.88
C TYR A 140 6.29 -20.63 18.12
N LEU A 141 6.78 -21.07 16.96
CA LEU A 141 6.35 -22.32 16.33
C LEU A 141 7.47 -23.33 16.48
N ILE A 142 7.22 -24.47 17.13
CA ILE A 142 8.21 -25.50 17.43
C ILE A 142 7.81 -26.80 16.72
N GLN A 143 8.76 -27.49 16.07
CA GLN A 143 8.53 -28.84 15.55
C GLN A 143 9.26 -29.92 16.38
N ILE A 144 8.51 -30.88 16.92
CA ILE A 144 9.01 -32.04 17.66
C ILE A 144 8.40 -33.31 17.09
N ASN A 145 9.24 -34.29 16.73
CA ASN A 145 8.83 -35.60 16.20
C ASN A 145 7.83 -35.53 15.02
N GLY A 146 7.91 -34.46 14.21
CA GLY A 146 7.01 -34.25 13.06
C GLY A 146 5.77 -33.40 13.35
N ASN A 147 5.46 -33.13 14.63
CA ASN A 147 4.34 -32.28 15.02
C ASN A 147 4.80 -30.84 15.20
N VAL A 148 4.06 -29.88 14.64
CA VAL A 148 4.30 -28.45 14.84
C VAL A 148 3.34 -27.93 15.91
N SER A 149 3.83 -27.08 16.80
CA SER A 149 3.02 -26.44 17.83
C SER A 149 3.37 -24.97 17.96
N LEU A 150 2.35 -24.14 18.16
CA LEU A 150 2.49 -22.73 18.51
C LEU A 150 2.56 -22.61 20.04
N HIS A 151 3.58 -21.94 20.54
CA HIS A 151 3.81 -21.67 21.94
C HIS A 151 3.71 -20.16 22.13
N ALA A 152 2.87 -19.69 23.04
CA ALA A 152 2.81 -18.31 23.47
C ALA A 152 3.26 -18.24 24.93
N LEU A 153 4.35 -17.51 25.19
CA LEU A 153 4.90 -17.26 26.50
C LEU A 153 4.57 -15.81 26.87
N VAL A 154 3.74 -15.60 27.87
CA VAL A 154 3.35 -14.25 28.33
C VAL A 154 3.82 -14.04 29.75
N GLY A 155 4.77 -13.11 29.91
CA GLY A 155 5.45 -12.88 31.18
C GLY A 155 4.70 -11.87 32.03
N ARG A 156 3.95 -12.31 33.05
CA ARG A 156 3.46 -11.39 34.11
C ARG A 156 2.86 -12.04 35.36
N HIS A 157 3.48 -13.07 35.93
CA HIS A 157 2.96 -13.65 37.16
C HIS A 157 4.04 -13.87 38.23
N ASN A 158 4.18 -13.00 39.23
CA ASN A 158 5.03 -13.28 40.42
C ASN A 158 6.44 -13.85 40.15
N LEU A 159 7.13 -13.45 39.06
CA LEU A 159 8.41 -14.01 38.56
C LEU A 159 8.31 -15.31 37.71
N VAL A 160 7.13 -15.62 37.19
CA VAL A 160 6.77 -16.79 36.36
C VAL A 160 6.13 -16.32 35.04
N THR A 161 6.43 -17.05 33.96
CA THR A 161 5.85 -16.87 32.62
C THR A 161 4.73 -17.88 32.42
N ASP A 162 3.54 -17.39 32.03
CA ASP A 162 2.43 -18.24 31.56
C ASP A 162 2.77 -18.74 30.15
N ALA A 163 2.74 -20.05 29.92
CA ALA A 163 3.03 -20.62 28.62
C ALA A 163 1.91 -21.54 28.15
N VAL A 164 1.41 -21.24 26.96
CA VAL A 164 0.30 -21.94 26.32
C VAL A 164 0.82 -22.57 25.05
N ARG A 165 0.53 -23.85 24.85
CA ARG A 165 0.87 -24.58 23.62
C ARG A 165 -0.40 -24.99 22.89
N ALA A 166 -0.41 -24.79 21.58
CA ALA A 166 -1.42 -25.26 20.64
C ALA A 166 -0.78 -26.12 19.54
N ASP A 167 -1.25 -27.34 19.34
CA ASP A 167 -0.79 -28.14 18.21
C ASP A 167 -1.36 -27.60 16.91
N VAL A 168 -0.49 -27.38 15.93
CA VAL A 168 -0.84 -26.90 14.59
C VAL A 168 -1.04 -28.12 13.70
N SER A 169 -2.25 -28.24 13.14
CA SER A 169 -2.53 -29.31 12.18
C SER A 169 -1.62 -29.20 10.96
N ALA A 170 -1.07 -30.32 10.50
CA ALA A 170 -0.17 -30.37 9.35
C ALA A 170 -0.93 -30.17 8.01
N THR A 171 -1.64 -29.07 7.85
CA THR A 171 -2.32 -28.72 6.60
C THR A 171 -1.40 -27.86 5.74
N PRO A 172 -1.26 -28.17 4.44
CA PRO A 172 -0.58 -27.28 3.51
C PRO A 172 -1.44 -26.03 3.31
N GLY A 173 -1.01 -24.90 3.87
CA GLY A 173 -1.71 -23.63 3.70
C GLY A 173 -1.44 -22.63 4.81
N TRP A 174 -2.07 -21.46 4.66
CA TRP A 174 -2.08 -20.42 5.66
C TRP A 174 -2.94 -20.83 6.86
N THR A 175 -2.43 -20.60 8.06
CA THR A 175 -3.14 -20.75 9.32
C THR A 175 -3.23 -19.38 9.99
N HIS A 176 -4.40 -19.05 10.51
CA HIS A 176 -4.57 -17.88 11.35
C HIS A 176 -4.30 -18.25 12.80
N ALA A 177 -3.45 -17.49 13.47
CA ALA A 177 -3.23 -17.56 14.90
C ALA A 177 -3.77 -16.31 15.58
N THR A 178 -4.47 -16.50 16.69
CA THR A 178 -4.79 -15.42 17.63
C THR A 178 -4.30 -15.82 19.01
N VAL A 179 -3.45 -14.98 19.59
CA VAL A 179 -3.00 -15.09 20.98
C VAL A 179 -3.70 -14.00 21.77
N ILE A 180 -4.50 -14.41 22.75
CA ILE A 180 -5.29 -13.50 23.59
C ILE A 180 -4.72 -13.59 25.00
N ASN A 181 -4.38 -12.44 25.59
CA ASN A 181 -4.03 -12.36 27.00
C ASN A 181 -5.08 -11.52 27.75
N TYR A 182 -5.72 -12.16 28.73
CA TYR A 182 -6.74 -11.57 29.60
C TYR A 182 -6.16 -10.85 30.83
N GLY A 183 -4.83 -10.78 30.96
CA GLY A 183 -4.15 -10.01 32.01
C GLY A 183 -3.66 -10.84 33.19
N SER A 184 -3.83 -10.31 34.40
CA SER A 184 -3.04 -10.66 35.60
C SER A 184 -3.49 -11.91 36.37
N HIS A 185 -4.03 -12.93 35.70
CA HIS A 185 -4.47 -14.18 36.32
C HIS A 185 -3.67 -15.38 35.80
N GLU A 186 -3.53 -16.45 36.59
CA GLU A 186 -3.01 -17.74 36.10
C GLU A 186 -3.87 -18.23 34.94
N ASN A 187 -3.25 -18.80 33.90
CA ASN A 187 -3.91 -19.28 32.68
C ASN A 187 -4.71 -18.20 31.92
N ALA A 188 -4.26 -16.95 31.98
CA ALA A 188 -4.89 -15.83 31.29
C ALA A 188 -4.51 -15.75 29.80
N THR A 189 -3.75 -16.70 29.26
CA THR A 189 -3.39 -16.72 27.85
C THR A 189 -4.16 -17.81 27.12
N GLU A 190 -4.67 -17.51 25.94
CA GLU A 190 -5.33 -18.48 25.06
C GLU A 190 -4.80 -18.37 23.64
N ILE A 191 -4.75 -19.52 22.95
CA ILE A 191 -4.43 -19.59 21.53
C ILE A 191 -5.67 -20.08 20.78
N TYR A 192 -6.03 -19.35 19.74
CA TYR A 192 -7.01 -19.76 18.74
C TYR A 192 -6.29 -20.00 17.42
N LEU A 193 -6.60 -21.12 16.77
CA LEU A 193 -6.14 -21.45 15.43
C LEU A 193 -7.35 -21.49 14.50
N ASN A 194 -7.31 -20.72 13.41
CA ASN A 194 -8.42 -20.58 12.45
C ASN A 194 -9.76 -20.29 13.18
N GLY A 195 -9.73 -19.37 14.14
CA GLY A 195 -10.89 -18.95 14.91
C GLY A 195 -11.39 -19.94 15.97
N SER A 196 -10.77 -21.11 16.10
CA SER A 196 -11.14 -22.13 17.08
C SER A 196 -10.14 -22.19 18.22
N LYS A 197 -10.63 -22.23 19.47
CA LYS A 197 -9.75 -22.37 20.65
C LYS A 197 -8.96 -23.68 20.52
N ALA A 198 -7.64 -23.60 20.59
CA ALA A 198 -6.78 -24.76 20.47
C ALA A 198 -6.82 -25.62 21.76
N ALA A 199 -6.62 -26.94 21.62
CA ALA A 199 -6.46 -27.82 22.77
C ALA A 199 -5.10 -27.53 23.43
N VAL A 200 -5.13 -27.14 24.71
CA VAL A 200 -3.99 -26.55 25.40
C VAL A 200 -3.26 -27.57 26.27
N GLY A 201 -1.93 -27.58 26.20
CA GLY A 201 -1.08 -27.99 27.32
C GLY A 201 -0.55 -26.72 27.99
N GLU A 202 -1.08 -26.39 29.16
CA GLU A 202 -0.60 -25.27 29.98
C GLU A 202 0.63 -25.73 30.76
N TYR A 203 1.67 -24.92 30.79
CA TYR A 203 2.85 -25.19 31.60
C TYR A 203 3.52 -23.87 32.00
N GLU A 204 4.18 -23.86 33.15
CA GLU A 204 4.92 -22.70 33.63
C GLU A 204 6.40 -22.83 33.32
N ILE A 205 7.03 -21.71 32.97
CA ILE A 205 8.49 -21.61 32.85
C ILE A 205 8.97 -20.53 33.83
N GLN A 206 10.06 -20.81 34.54
CA GLN A 206 10.71 -19.81 35.39
C GLN A 206 11.28 -18.70 34.51
N ILE A 207 11.06 -17.44 34.90
CA ILE A 207 11.59 -16.29 34.16
C ILE A 207 13.12 -16.28 34.30
N ASP A 208 13.82 -16.19 33.16
CA ASP A 208 15.26 -15.93 33.17
C ASP A 208 15.55 -14.61 33.90
N PRO A 209 16.50 -14.58 34.84
CA PRO A 209 16.79 -13.38 35.60
C PRO A 209 17.18 -12.21 34.69
N GLU A 210 16.71 -11.02 35.03
CA GLU A 210 16.95 -9.83 34.23
C GLU A 210 18.45 -9.57 34.04
N PRO A 211 18.94 -9.34 32.81
CA PRO A 211 20.34 -9.04 32.58
C PRO A 211 20.74 -7.74 33.29
N SER A 212 21.99 -7.65 33.74
CA SER A 212 22.52 -6.54 34.55
C SER A 212 22.52 -5.16 33.85
N ASN A 213 22.32 -5.10 32.54
CA ASN A 213 22.14 -3.86 31.78
C ASN A 213 21.05 -4.04 30.70
N PRO A 214 19.77 -3.98 31.09
CA PRO A 214 18.65 -4.25 30.19
C PRO A 214 18.53 -3.12 29.15
N LYS A 215 18.79 -3.43 27.88
CA LYS A 215 18.47 -2.51 26.78
C LYS A 215 16.97 -2.57 26.47
N PRO A 216 16.32 -1.47 26.01
CA PRO A 216 15.07 -1.49 25.22
C PRO A 216 14.97 -2.77 24.40
N TYR A 217 14.06 -3.68 24.78
CA TYR A 217 13.78 -4.83 23.96
C TYR A 217 13.05 -4.29 22.74
N GLU A 218 13.54 -4.67 21.58
CA GLU A 218 12.95 -4.27 20.33
C GLU A 218 11.95 -5.35 19.93
N TYR A 219 10.72 -4.92 19.66
CA TYR A 219 9.71 -5.85 19.15
C TYR A 219 9.95 -6.12 17.67
N SER A 220 9.78 -7.39 17.30
CA SER A 220 10.25 -7.87 16.03
C SER A 220 9.60 -9.16 15.57
N ILE A 221 9.66 -9.37 14.27
CA ILE A 221 9.25 -10.60 13.61
C ILE A 221 10.50 -11.18 12.96
N ASN A 222 10.86 -12.41 13.32
CA ASN A 222 12.10 -13.05 12.88
C ASN A 222 11.94 -14.56 12.67
N ASN A 223 13.02 -15.15 12.17
CA ASN A 223 13.26 -16.58 12.18
C ASN A 223 14.70 -16.84 12.63
N ASP A 224 14.88 -17.09 13.92
CA ASP A 224 16.21 -17.20 14.53
C ASP A 224 16.73 -18.64 14.57
N TYR A 225 15.95 -19.63 14.13
CA TYR A 225 16.27 -21.05 14.32
C TYR A 225 16.10 -21.91 13.06
N GLY A 226 17.21 -22.52 12.64
CA GLY A 226 17.31 -23.48 11.54
C GLY A 226 16.96 -22.91 10.15
N PRO A 227 17.22 -23.63 9.04
CA PRO A 227 16.90 -23.22 7.66
C PRO A 227 15.39 -23.26 7.33
N SER A 228 14.53 -22.97 8.30
CA SER A 228 13.08 -23.06 8.15
C SER A 228 12.53 -21.97 7.24
N LYS A 229 11.44 -22.30 6.55
CA LYS A 229 10.72 -21.40 5.67
C LYS A 229 9.44 -20.94 6.35
N LEU A 230 9.47 -19.76 6.97
CA LEU A 230 8.32 -19.14 7.63
C LEU A 230 7.79 -17.99 6.81
N TRP A 231 6.47 -17.99 6.59
CA TRP A 231 5.74 -16.85 6.07
C TRP A 231 4.89 -16.24 7.18
N ILE A 232 4.85 -14.91 7.21
CA ILE A 232 3.92 -14.13 8.04
C ILE A 232 3.17 -13.15 7.14
N SER A 233 1.89 -12.95 7.39
CA SER A 233 1.04 -11.93 6.76
C SER A 233 0.02 -11.39 7.77
N SER A 234 -0.59 -10.25 7.46
CA SER A 234 -1.68 -9.61 8.24
C SER A 234 -1.43 -9.60 9.75
N PHE A 235 -0.26 -9.14 10.18
CA PHE A 235 0.10 -9.07 11.59
C PHE A 235 -0.58 -7.89 12.27
N GLN A 236 -1.31 -8.17 13.35
CA GLN A 236 -2.15 -7.22 14.05
C GLN A 236 -1.89 -7.28 15.56
N VAL A 237 -1.87 -6.11 16.19
CA VAL A 237 -1.81 -5.98 17.65
C VAL A 237 -2.97 -5.11 18.10
N ILE A 238 -3.73 -5.61 19.07
CA ILE A 238 -4.82 -4.91 19.74
C ILE A 238 -4.43 -4.82 21.22
N CYS A 239 -4.20 -3.60 21.69
CA CYS A 239 -3.75 -3.32 23.04
C CYS A 239 -4.93 -2.96 23.95
N ASN A 240 -4.85 -3.39 25.21
CA ASN A 240 -5.87 -3.16 26.25
C ASN A 240 -7.24 -3.81 25.96
N GLU A 241 -7.29 -4.74 25.01
CA GLU A 241 -8.50 -5.47 24.65
C GLU A 241 -8.18 -6.95 24.42
N ALA A 242 -8.91 -7.82 25.14
CA ALA A 242 -8.90 -9.26 24.96
C ALA A 242 -10.19 -9.65 24.23
N LEU A 243 -10.06 -10.29 23.07
CA LEU A 243 -11.22 -10.69 22.28
C LEU A 243 -12.01 -11.82 22.96
N SER A 244 -13.34 -11.83 22.78
CA SER A 244 -14.15 -13.01 23.09
C SER A 244 -13.87 -14.16 22.13
N GLN A 245 -14.36 -15.36 22.44
CA GLN A 245 -14.27 -16.50 21.53
C GLN A 245 -14.95 -16.23 20.17
N GLU A 246 -16.09 -15.56 20.16
CA GLU A 246 -16.79 -15.19 18.92
C GLU A 246 -15.99 -14.15 18.12
N GLN A 247 -15.39 -13.17 18.81
CA GLN A 247 -14.51 -12.20 18.17
C GLN A 247 -13.23 -12.85 17.64
N ALA A 248 -12.67 -13.85 18.32
CA ALA A 248 -11.52 -14.62 17.84
C ALA A 248 -11.83 -15.38 16.53
N LYS A 249 -13.06 -15.87 16.39
CA LYS A 249 -13.54 -16.44 15.12
C LYS A 249 -13.71 -15.38 14.05
N GLU A 250 -14.38 -14.28 14.38
CA GLU A 250 -14.65 -13.21 13.42
C GLU A 250 -13.36 -12.55 12.90
N ILE A 251 -12.36 -12.33 13.77
CA ILE A 251 -11.06 -11.77 13.34
C ILE A 251 -10.30 -12.74 12.44
N SER A 252 -10.41 -14.07 12.66
CA SER A 252 -9.86 -15.08 11.76
C SER A 252 -10.48 -14.98 10.37
N ASP A 253 -11.81 -15.03 10.30
CA ASP A 253 -12.55 -15.00 9.04
C ASP A 253 -12.30 -13.67 8.29
N SER A 254 -12.32 -12.54 9.00
CA SER A 254 -12.04 -11.20 8.45
C SER A 254 -10.59 -11.09 7.94
N THR A 255 -9.62 -11.62 8.68
CA THR A 255 -8.21 -11.57 8.29
C THR A 255 -7.95 -12.35 7.01
N PHE A 256 -8.50 -13.56 6.87
CA PHE A 256 -8.43 -14.33 5.62
C PHE A 256 -9.14 -13.60 4.48
N SER A 257 -10.37 -13.12 4.71
CA SER A 257 -11.15 -12.44 3.67
C SER A 257 -10.44 -11.20 3.13
N LYS A 258 -9.80 -10.40 3.99
CA LYS A 258 -9.02 -9.23 3.59
C LYS A 258 -7.73 -9.62 2.87
N ALA A 259 -7.00 -10.59 3.41
CA ALA A 259 -5.71 -11.01 2.87
C ALA A 259 -5.81 -11.63 1.46
N LEU A 260 -6.95 -12.24 1.13
CA LEU A 260 -7.26 -12.81 -0.18
C LEU A 260 -7.90 -11.81 -1.16
N GLN A 261 -8.23 -10.60 -0.69
CA GLN A 261 -8.88 -9.60 -1.52
C GLN A 261 -7.83 -8.87 -2.37
N ASP A 262 -8.04 -8.89 -3.69
CA ASP A 262 -7.24 -8.11 -4.63
C ASP A 262 -7.34 -6.61 -4.33
N VAL A 263 -6.24 -5.90 -4.54
CA VAL A 263 -6.23 -4.44 -4.60
C VAL A 263 -6.14 -4.03 -6.06
N ASP A 264 -7.00 -3.09 -6.47
CA ASP A 264 -7.06 -2.62 -7.85
C ASP A 264 -7.04 -1.10 -7.89
N VAL A 265 -6.18 -0.53 -8.74
CA VAL A 265 -6.06 0.91 -8.97
C VAL A 265 -6.46 1.22 -10.41
N ASN A 266 -7.49 2.05 -10.57
CA ASN A 266 -8.17 2.28 -11.84
C ASN A 266 -8.42 3.77 -12.08
N PHE A 267 -8.39 4.19 -13.35
CA PHE A 267 -9.00 5.47 -13.71
C PHE A 267 -10.51 5.44 -13.48
N THR A 268 -11.10 6.57 -13.15
CA THR A 268 -12.57 6.67 -12.98
C THR A 268 -13.33 6.70 -14.30
N THR A 269 -12.63 7.01 -15.40
CA THR A 269 -13.19 7.20 -16.75
C THR A 269 -12.26 6.62 -17.80
N ASN A 270 -12.82 6.10 -18.89
CA ASN A 270 -12.03 5.54 -20.00
C ASN A 270 -11.59 6.61 -21.01
N ALA A 271 -12.37 7.68 -21.14
CA ALA A 271 -12.09 8.80 -22.02
C ALA A 271 -12.62 10.11 -21.44
N LEU A 272 -12.01 11.22 -21.84
CA LEU A 272 -12.42 12.59 -21.56
C LEU A 272 -12.23 13.45 -22.81
N SER A 273 -13.11 14.42 -23.01
CA SER A 273 -12.94 15.43 -24.07
C SER A 273 -12.92 16.81 -23.42
N VAL A 274 -11.96 17.63 -23.82
CA VAL A 274 -11.77 18.99 -23.32
C VAL A 274 -11.60 19.97 -24.47
N GLN A 275 -11.82 21.25 -24.21
CA GLN A 275 -11.41 22.30 -25.14
C GLN A 275 -9.94 22.64 -24.88
N GLU A 276 -9.25 23.12 -25.90
CA GLU A 276 -7.85 23.49 -25.82
C GLU A 276 -7.60 24.65 -24.84
N ASP A 277 -8.56 25.59 -24.75
CA ASP A 277 -8.49 26.75 -23.84
C ASP A 277 -8.81 26.44 -22.37
N VAL A 278 -9.05 25.17 -22.01
CA VAL A 278 -9.40 24.76 -20.64
C VAL A 278 -8.26 24.98 -19.64
N GLY A 279 -7.02 25.06 -20.11
CA GLY A 279 -5.79 25.22 -19.33
C GLY A 279 -5.36 23.97 -18.56
N SER A 280 -6.28 23.20 -17.97
CA SER A 280 -5.97 21.91 -17.34
C SER A 280 -7.15 20.96 -17.25
N VAL A 281 -6.86 19.66 -17.29
CA VAL A 281 -7.84 18.58 -17.07
C VAL A 281 -7.47 17.77 -15.82
N GLN A 282 -8.49 17.50 -15.00
CA GLN A 282 -8.35 16.63 -13.83
C GLN A 282 -8.83 15.22 -14.15
N ILE A 283 -8.01 14.23 -13.79
CA ILE A 283 -8.30 12.82 -14.04
C ILE A 283 -8.38 12.11 -12.69
N GLY A 284 -9.54 11.50 -12.41
CA GLY A 284 -9.75 10.71 -11.20
C GLY A 284 -9.13 9.33 -11.28
N VAL A 285 -8.52 8.90 -10.18
CA VAL A 285 -8.00 7.55 -9.95
C VAL A 285 -8.56 7.02 -8.65
N THR A 286 -9.07 5.79 -8.64
CA THR A 286 -9.62 5.13 -7.45
C THR A 286 -8.87 3.85 -7.15
N ARG A 287 -8.78 3.54 -5.86
CA ARG A 287 -8.27 2.28 -5.34
C ARG A 287 -9.38 1.54 -4.62
N THR A 288 -9.56 0.27 -4.97
CA THR A 288 -10.57 -0.63 -4.40
C THR A 288 -9.94 -1.90 -3.87
N GLY A 289 -10.66 -2.65 -3.04
CA GLY A 289 -10.18 -3.90 -2.48
C GLY A 289 -9.63 -3.75 -1.06
N TYR A 290 -8.54 -4.46 -0.75
CA TYR A 290 -7.88 -4.43 0.56
C TYR A 290 -7.15 -3.09 0.79
N ASP A 291 -7.90 -2.09 1.26
CA ASP A 291 -7.45 -0.70 1.39
C ASP A 291 -6.43 -0.45 2.51
N GLU A 292 -6.20 -1.41 3.41
CA GLU A 292 -5.14 -1.37 4.42
C GLU A 292 -3.76 -1.77 3.84
N LEU A 293 -3.74 -2.42 2.67
CA LEU A 293 -2.52 -2.63 1.90
C LEU A 293 -2.08 -1.29 1.29
N ALA A 294 -0.79 -0.98 1.20
CA ALA A 294 -0.36 0.15 0.37
C ALA A 294 -0.38 -0.24 -1.13
N SER A 295 -0.46 0.73 -2.04
CA SER A 295 -0.25 0.50 -3.47
C SER A 295 0.72 1.52 -4.05
N ILE A 296 1.68 1.05 -4.84
CA ILE A 296 2.70 1.90 -5.48
C ILE A 296 2.45 1.86 -6.97
N VAL A 297 2.10 3.00 -7.56
CA VAL A 297 1.77 3.11 -8.98
C VAL A 297 2.59 4.19 -9.66
N ARG A 298 2.79 4.04 -10.97
CA ARG A 298 3.40 5.04 -11.84
C ARG A 298 2.44 5.45 -12.93
N PHE A 299 2.31 6.76 -13.12
CA PHE A 299 1.56 7.36 -14.21
C PHE A 299 2.50 7.84 -15.31
N THR A 300 2.12 7.59 -16.57
CA THR A 300 2.89 7.97 -17.76
C THR A 300 1.98 8.47 -18.86
N ALA A 301 2.42 9.45 -19.64
CA ALA A 301 1.72 9.89 -20.84
C ALA A 301 2.32 9.25 -22.09
N THR A 302 1.46 8.96 -23.06
CA THR A 302 1.81 8.57 -24.43
C THR A 302 1.12 9.53 -25.39
N SER A 303 1.91 10.20 -26.23
CA SER A 303 1.39 11.07 -27.29
C SER A 303 0.64 10.26 -28.35
N GLY A 304 -0.47 10.82 -28.84
CA GLY A 304 -1.17 10.38 -30.04
C GLY A 304 -0.95 11.41 -31.15
N THR A 305 -2.03 12.03 -31.62
CA THR A 305 -1.95 13.25 -32.44
C THR A 305 -1.44 14.41 -31.60
N ALA A 306 -1.98 14.58 -30.38
CA ALA A 306 -1.46 15.54 -29.39
C ALA A 306 -0.07 15.12 -28.85
N LYS A 307 0.87 16.06 -28.80
CA LYS A 307 2.27 15.96 -28.42
C LYS A 307 2.58 16.63 -27.08
N ILE A 308 3.53 16.03 -26.37
CA ILE A 308 4.00 16.56 -25.08
C ILE A 308 4.81 17.84 -25.32
N ASN A 309 4.51 18.90 -24.57
CA ASN A 309 5.04 20.26 -24.65
C ASN A 309 4.62 21.08 -25.89
N GLU A 310 3.74 20.55 -26.72
CA GLU A 310 3.09 21.31 -27.81
C GLU A 310 1.61 21.49 -27.42
N ASP A 311 0.90 20.39 -27.16
CA ASP A 311 -0.56 20.43 -26.89
C ASP A 311 -0.90 20.14 -25.41
N PHE A 312 0.01 19.45 -24.70
CA PHE A 312 -0.16 19.19 -23.26
C PHE A 312 1.16 19.00 -22.52
N ILE A 313 1.16 19.24 -21.21
CA ILE A 313 2.30 18.97 -20.33
C ILE A 313 1.92 17.90 -19.30
N PHE A 314 2.68 16.81 -19.29
CA PHE A 314 2.61 15.79 -18.26
C PHE A 314 3.99 15.17 -18.00
N ALA A 315 4.42 15.15 -16.74
CA ALA A 315 5.63 14.47 -16.32
C ALA A 315 5.27 13.12 -15.67
N PRO A 316 5.96 12.01 -16.03
CA PRO A 316 5.82 10.75 -15.32
C PRO A 316 6.03 10.93 -13.82
N ASN A 317 5.13 10.38 -13.02
CA ASN A 317 5.22 10.47 -11.56
C ASN A 317 4.73 9.18 -10.91
N GLU A 318 5.23 8.95 -9.70
CA GLU A 318 4.81 7.85 -8.84
C GLU A 318 3.89 8.36 -7.75
N PHE A 319 2.88 7.58 -7.42
CA PHE A 319 2.00 7.84 -6.30
C PHE A 319 1.91 6.61 -5.41
N VAL A 320 1.99 6.85 -4.11
CA VAL A 320 1.76 5.82 -3.11
C VAL A 320 0.38 6.05 -2.51
N PHE A 321 -0.55 5.15 -2.82
CA PHE A 321 -1.74 4.99 -2.00
C PHE A 321 -1.32 4.38 -0.68
N LYS A 322 -1.11 5.24 0.32
CA LYS A 322 -0.91 4.78 1.70
C LYS A 322 -2.15 3.99 2.16
N PRO A 323 -2.01 3.09 3.15
CA PRO A 323 -3.15 2.45 3.80
C PRO A 323 -4.26 3.47 4.11
N GLY A 324 -5.52 3.10 3.82
CA GLY A 324 -6.69 3.97 3.96
C GLY A 324 -6.92 5.00 2.83
N VAL A 325 -5.93 5.35 2.01
CA VAL A 325 -6.09 6.32 0.91
C VAL A 325 -6.76 5.65 -0.29
N LYS A 326 -7.92 6.14 -0.72
CA LYS A 326 -8.77 5.49 -1.74
C LYS A 326 -8.83 6.20 -3.09
N SER A 327 -8.40 7.45 -3.16
CA SER A 327 -8.49 8.23 -4.39
C SER A 327 -7.27 9.12 -4.57
N HIS A 328 -7.00 9.42 -5.83
CA HIS A 328 -6.02 10.39 -6.25
C HIS A 328 -6.55 11.13 -7.48
N THR A 329 -6.09 12.36 -7.69
CA THR A 329 -6.46 13.17 -8.84
C THR A 329 -5.18 13.61 -9.53
N LEU A 330 -5.03 13.23 -10.79
CA LEU A 330 -3.98 13.75 -11.66
C LEU A 330 -4.42 15.07 -12.27
N ASN A 331 -3.46 15.96 -12.48
CA ASN A 331 -3.66 17.19 -13.23
C ASN A 331 -2.78 17.17 -14.48
N VAL A 332 -3.38 17.34 -15.65
CA VAL A 332 -2.66 17.49 -16.92
C VAL A 332 -2.89 18.91 -17.41
N GLN A 333 -1.81 19.64 -17.71
CA GLN A 333 -1.94 20.97 -18.30
C GLN A 333 -2.21 20.82 -19.79
N ILE A 334 -3.22 21.53 -20.29
CA ILE A 334 -3.52 21.63 -21.72
C ILE A 334 -2.95 22.97 -22.20
N LEU A 335 -2.23 22.93 -23.31
CA LEU A 335 -1.63 24.10 -23.94
C LEU A 335 -2.58 24.57 -25.02
N SER A 336 -2.68 25.89 -25.17
CA SER A 336 -3.49 26.51 -26.21
C SER A 336 -2.64 27.43 -27.04
N ASP A 337 -2.90 27.44 -28.34
CA ASP A 337 -2.32 28.36 -29.29
C ASP A 337 -3.31 28.93 -30.31
N ASP A 338 -2.78 29.63 -31.31
CA ASP A 338 -3.55 30.36 -32.33
C ASP A 338 -3.55 29.65 -33.69
N TYR A 339 -3.08 28.41 -33.80
CA TYR A 339 -3.16 27.61 -35.03
C TYR A 339 -4.54 26.95 -35.17
N THR A 340 -4.91 26.55 -36.39
CA THR A 340 -6.13 25.76 -36.61
C THR A 340 -5.75 24.29 -36.66
N GLU A 341 -6.32 23.51 -35.75
CA GLU A 341 -6.00 22.10 -35.56
C GLU A 341 -7.29 21.26 -35.61
N ASP A 342 -7.15 19.99 -35.96
CA ASP A 342 -8.25 19.02 -35.86
C ASP A 342 -8.36 18.48 -34.42
N ASP A 343 -9.33 17.61 -34.13
CA ASP A 343 -9.36 16.93 -32.82
C ASP A 343 -8.07 16.13 -32.61
N GLU A 344 -7.46 16.30 -31.44
CA GLU A 344 -6.21 15.64 -31.09
C GLU A 344 -6.32 14.77 -29.85
N GLU A 345 -5.54 13.69 -29.78
CA GLU A 345 -5.63 12.72 -28.69
C GLU A 345 -4.28 12.38 -28.07
N PHE A 346 -4.29 12.19 -26.76
CA PHE A 346 -3.20 11.56 -26.00
C PHE A 346 -3.77 10.58 -24.98
N THR A 347 -2.90 9.76 -24.39
CA THR A 347 -3.30 8.76 -23.38
C THR A 347 -2.47 8.92 -22.11
N ILE A 348 -3.11 8.86 -20.95
CA ILE A 348 -2.43 8.66 -19.65
C ILE A 348 -2.65 7.21 -19.23
N SER A 349 -1.57 6.53 -18.83
CA SER A 349 -1.60 5.16 -18.35
C SER A 349 -1.08 5.07 -16.91
N VAL A 350 -1.58 4.10 -16.16
CA VAL A 350 -1.12 3.72 -14.83
C VAL A 350 -0.57 2.31 -14.84
N THR A 351 0.54 2.09 -14.13
CA THR A 351 1.16 0.78 -13.95
C THR A 351 1.46 0.55 -12.48
N SER A 352 1.32 -0.69 -12.01
CA SER A 352 1.74 -1.06 -10.65
C SER A 352 3.24 -1.31 -10.60
N LEU A 353 3.88 -0.84 -9.51
CA LEU A 353 5.31 -1.04 -9.23
C LEU A 353 5.56 -2.04 -8.09
N ASP A 354 4.51 -2.50 -7.41
CA ASP A 354 4.63 -3.34 -6.22
C ASP A 354 4.41 -4.84 -6.48
N GLY A 355 3.95 -5.20 -7.69
CA GLY A 355 3.71 -6.57 -8.12
C GLY A 355 2.49 -7.24 -7.49
N VAL A 356 1.69 -6.52 -6.69
CA VAL A 356 0.49 -7.05 -6.00
C VAL A 356 -0.77 -6.25 -6.31
N THR A 357 -0.62 -4.95 -6.55
CA THR A 357 -1.71 -4.08 -7.00
C THR A 357 -2.04 -4.39 -8.44
N LYS A 358 -3.28 -4.79 -8.70
CA LYS A 358 -3.84 -4.93 -10.04
C LYS A 358 -4.18 -3.56 -10.62
N VAL A 359 -4.23 -3.54 -11.94
CA VAL A 359 -4.63 -2.38 -12.73
C VAL A 359 -5.52 -2.89 -13.85
N THR A 360 -6.84 -2.80 -13.67
CA THR A 360 -7.81 -3.31 -14.66
C THR A 360 -8.14 -2.26 -15.73
N GLN A 361 -8.39 -1.01 -15.33
CA GLN A 361 -8.61 0.16 -16.17
C GLN A 361 -7.36 1.05 -16.12
N GLY A 362 -6.32 0.57 -16.79
CA GLY A 362 -4.97 1.13 -16.73
C GLY A 362 -4.69 2.32 -17.64
N SER A 363 -5.67 2.80 -18.41
CA SER A 363 -5.49 3.95 -19.29
C SER A 363 -6.75 4.80 -19.42
N VAL A 364 -6.55 6.07 -19.74
CA VAL A 364 -7.59 7.02 -20.11
C VAL A 364 -7.12 7.81 -21.34
N THR A 365 -7.99 7.93 -22.34
CA THR A 365 -7.76 8.75 -23.54
C THR A 365 -8.32 10.15 -23.31
N ILE A 366 -7.54 11.17 -23.64
CA ILE A 366 -7.97 12.57 -23.59
C ILE A 366 -8.00 13.07 -25.03
N THR A 367 -9.16 13.59 -25.45
CA THR A 367 -9.34 14.29 -26.72
C THR A 367 -9.35 15.79 -26.45
N ILE A 368 -8.41 16.51 -27.04
CA ILE A 368 -8.40 17.97 -27.14
C ILE A 368 -9.24 18.31 -28.38
N GLY A 369 -10.34 19.02 -28.16
CA GLY A 369 -11.28 19.35 -29.22
C GLY A 369 -10.70 20.40 -30.16
N ARG A 370 -11.07 20.27 -31.43
CA ARG A 370 -10.76 21.18 -32.53
C ARG A 370 -10.84 22.64 -32.11
N ASN A 371 -9.80 23.41 -32.43
CA ASN A 371 -9.81 24.86 -32.36
C ASN A 371 -9.90 25.50 -33.75
N THR A 372 -10.18 26.79 -33.77
CA THR A 372 -10.03 27.61 -34.96
C THR A 372 -9.17 28.79 -34.56
N GLY A 373 -7.87 28.63 -34.66
CA GLY A 373 -6.93 29.69 -34.35
C GLY A 373 -7.05 30.92 -35.26
N ALA A 374 -6.72 32.09 -34.72
CA ALA A 374 -6.73 33.36 -35.47
C ALA A 374 -5.58 33.46 -36.49
N ALA A 375 -4.54 32.62 -36.38
CA ALA A 375 -3.44 32.53 -37.34
C ALA A 375 -3.88 31.71 -38.57
N GLY A 376 -4.83 32.24 -39.33
CA GLY A 376 -5.36 31.58 -40.53
C GLY A 376 -6.41 32.36 -41.32
N SER A 377 -7.04 33.39 -40.73
CA SER A 377 -7.97 34.25 -41.46
C SER A 377 -7.21 35.35 -42.23
N GLN A 378 -6.64 35.01 -43.39
CA GLN A 378 -6.68 35.98 -44.49
C GLN A 378 -8.12 35.95 -44.99
N ASP A 379 -8.90 36.96 -44.62
CA ASP A 379 -10.27 37.15 -45.10
C ASP A 379 -10.28 37.13 -46.64
N GLU A 380 -10.72 36.03 -47.23
CA GLU A 380 -11.07 35.96 -48.64
C GLU A 380 -12.46 36.58 -48.82
N GLN A 381 -12.53 37.91 -48.76
CA GLN A 381 -13.75 38.66 -48.99
C GLN A 381 -13.99 38.79 -50.50
N THR A 382 -14.93 37.98 -50.99
CA THR A 382 -15.45 38.02 -52.36
C THR A 382 -16.27 39.30 -52.58
N GLY A 383 -15.76 40.21 -53.41
CA GLY A 383 -16.45 41.42 -53.86
C GLY A 383 -16.07 41.74 -55.30
N SER A 384 -17.03 41.58 -56.20
CA SER A 384 -16.91 41.77 -57.65
C SER A 384 -16.68 43.23 -58.05
N GLY A 385 -15.71 43.48 -58.94
CA GLY A 385 -15.56 44.72 -59.71
C GLY A 385 -14.24 44.72 -60.48
N ASP A 386 -14.32 44.56 -61.80
CA ASP A 386 -13.20 44.58 -62.75
C ASP A 386 -12.31 45.82 -62.61
N GLU A 387 -10.99 45.61 -62.68
CA GLU A 387 -10.04 46.10 -63.72
C GLU A 387 -8.60 46.11 -63.15
N ASP A 388 -7.76 45.22 -63.71
CA ASP A 388 -6.29 45.22 -63.82
C ASP A 388 -5.38 45.67 -62.66
N ILE A 389 -4.79 44.72 -61.90
CA ILE A 389 -3.35 44.78 -61.52
C ILE A 389 -2.76 43.35 -61.40
N CYS A 390 -1.79 43.04 -62.28
CA CYS A 390 -0.95 41.85 -62.24
C CYS A 390 0.07 41.93 -61.09
N TYR A 391 -0.02 41.03 -60.11
CA TYR A 391 0.99 40.85 -59.07
C TYR A 391 2.23 40.14 -59.64
N ILE A 392 3.34 40.86 -59.77
CA ILE A 392 4.68 40.26 -59.81
C ILE A 392 5.14 40.11 -58.35
N PRO A 393 5.39 38.89 -57.83
CA PRO A 393 5.73 38.69 -56.43
C PRO A 393 7.21 39.01 -56.16
N LEU A 394 7.46 39.71 -55.06
CA LEU A 394 8.58 39.47 -54.14
C LEU A 394 10.04 39.49 -54.63
N ILE A 395 10.40 40.10 -55.77
CA ILE A 395 11.83 40.27 -56.17
C ILE A 395 12.37 41.70 -55.93
N LEU A 396 11.51 42.70 -55.68
CA LEU A 396 11.94 44.09 -55.49
C LEU A 396 12.27 44.48 -54.03
N LEU A 397 11.85 43.70 -53.03
CA LEU A 397 12.16 44.01 -51.62
C LEU A 397 13.58 43.54 -51.21
N SER A 398 14.17 42.57 -51.92
CA SER A 398 15.53 42.09 -51.68
C SER A 398 16.62 42.98 -52.31
N ILE A 399 16.30 43.74 -53.36
CA ILE A 399 17.25 44.66 -54.01
C ILE A 399 17.39 45.98 -53.21
N ALA A 400 16.33 46.42 -52.53
CA ALA A 400 16.35 47.64 -51.72
C ALA A 400 17.23 47.50 -50.45
N ILE A 401 17.25 46.34 -49.80
CA ILE A 401 18.05 46.10 -48.59
C ILE A 401 19.54 45.87 -48.94
N GLY A 402 19.82 45.27 -50.10
CA GLY A 402 21.20 45.07 -50.60
C GLY A 402 21.91 46.38 -50.99
N MET A 403 21.19 47.35 -51.56
CA MET A 403 21.79 48.64 -51.96
C MET A 403 22.09 49.57 -50.77
N VAL A 404 21.27 49.54 -49.72
CA VAL A 404 21.47 50.34 -48.50
C VAL A 404 22.68 49.84 -47.70
N THR A 405 22.89 48.52 -47.63
CA THR A 405 24.04 47.93 -46.92
C THR A 405 25.36 48.18 -47.64
N ILE A 406 25.39 48.13 -48.98
CA ILE A 406 26.59 48.47 -49.77
C ILE A 406 26.94 49.97 -49.65
N GLY A 407 25.94 50.86 -49.65
CA GLY A 407 26.14 52.30 -49.47
C GLY A 407 26.76 52.67 -48.12
N ILE A 408 26.33 52.01 -47.04
CA ILE A 408 26.89 52.22 -45.69
C ILE A 408 28.35 51.73 -45.61
N ILE A 409 28.68 50.59 -46.22
CA ILE A 409 30.05 50.07 -46.24
C ILE A 409 30.98 51.02 -47.01
N ILE A 410 30.56 51.55 -48.17
CA ILE A 410 31.37 52.50 -48.95
C ILE A 410 31.58 53.80 -48.16
N LEU A 411 30.55 54.31 -47.47
CA LEU A 411 30.67 55.51 -46.64
C LEU A 411 31.64 55.30 -45.46
N ILE A 412 31.57 54.15 -44.79
CA ILE A 412 32.49 53.80 -43.69
C ILE A 412 33.92 53.69 -44.20
N VAL A 413 34.15 53.03 -45.35
CA VAL A 413 35.49 52.93 -45.96
C VAL A 413 36.01 54.31 -46.37
N PHE A 414 35.17 55.18 -46.94
CA PHE A 414 35.55 56.55 -47.29
C PHE A 414 35.91 57.38 -46.05
N LEU A 415 35.12 57.29 -44.97
CA LEU A 415 35.41 57.98 -43.71
C LEU A 415 36.71 57.47 -43.06
N ILE A 416 36.97 56.16 -43.08
CA ILE A 416 38.23 55.60 -42.57
C ILE A 416 39.42 56.12 -43.38
N VAL A 417 39.34 56.15 -44.71
CA VAL A 417 40.43 56.63 -45.57
C VAL A 417 40.66 58.14 -45.44
N PHE A 418 39.62 58.92 -45.20
CA PHE A 418 39.70 60.39 -45.10
C PHE A 418 40.11 60.89 -43.71
N PHE A 419 39.77 60.16 -42.64
CA PHE A 419 40.08 60.57 -41.25
C PHE A 419 41.26 59.82 -40.60
N CYS A 420 41.76 58.72 -41.19
CA CYS A 420 42.95 58.00 -40.69
C CYS A 420 44.22 58.23 -41.54
N ARG A 421 44.38 59.41 -42.14
CA ARG A 421 45.63 59.81 -42.79
C ARG A 421 46.22 61.08 -42.18
#